data_AF-F8PVT7-F1
#
_entry.id   AF-F8PVT7-F1
#
_cell.length_a   1.000
_cell.length_b   1.000
_cell.length_c   1.000
_cell.angle_alpha   90.00
_cell.angle_beta   90.00
_cell.angle_gamma   90.00
#
_symmetry.space_group_name_H-M   'P 1'
#
loop_
_entity.id
_entity.type
_entity.pdbx_description
1 polymer ?
#
loop_
_entity_poly.entity_id
_entity_poly.type
_entity_poly.pdbx_seq_one_letter_code
_entity_poly.pdbx_strand_id
1 'polypeptide(L)'
;YYQVSTFGWDTIQRFMTNLSEMKRTTAHNFDDLLQCALPVLYGLLTEPHNTSILKLIFCIAHWHVLAKLCMHTDNTLKILEKVAVSLGKQL
;
A
#
# COMPACT_ATOMS: atom_id res chain seq x y z
N TYR A 1 7.57 11.94 -0.42
CA TYR A 1 8.53 10.83 -0.31
C TYR A 1 9.97 11.25 0.04
N TYR A 2 10.45 12.45 -0.33
CA TYR A 2 11.81 12.91 0.02
C TYR A 2 12.16 12.96 1.52
N GLN A 3 11.14 13.09 2.39
CA GLN A 3 11.30 13.24 3.84
C GLN A 3 10.89 11.99 4.63
N VAL A 4 10.53 10.90 3.96
CA VAL A 4 10.17 9.65 4.63
C VAL A 4 11.45 8.91 4.98
N SER A 5 11.77 8.81 6.27
CA SER A 5 12.87 7.97 6.75
C SER A 5 12.59 6.52 6.39
N THR A 6 13.63 5.77 6.01
CA THR A 6 13.52 4.33 5.76
C THR A 6 12.90 3.63 6.97
N PHE A 7 11.78 2.92 6.75
CA PHE A 7 11.08 2.24 7.83
C PHE A 7 11.57 0.79 7.93
N GLY A 8 12.24 0.44 9.03
CA GLY A 8 12.90 -0.86 9.18
C GLY A 8 14.31 -0.89 8.58
N TRP A 9 15.22 -1.65 9.22
CA TRP A 9 16.65 -1.67 8.90
C TRP A 9 16.95 -2.45 7.60
N ASP A 10 16.10 -3.40 7.20
CA ASP A 10 16.39 -4.36 6.13
C ASP A 10 15.31 -4.50 5.04
N THR A 11 14.04 -4.17 5.32
CA THR A 11 12.92 -4.56 4.43
C THR A 11 12.50 -3.49 3.43
N ILE A 12 12.55 -2.21 3.79
CA ILE A 12 12.15 -1.10 2.92
C ILE A 12 13.44 -0.42 2.44
N GLN A 13 13.66 -0.37 1.12
CA GLN A 13 14.84 0.31 0.58
C GLN A 13 14.66 1.83 0.54
N ARG A 14 15.79 2.54 0.50
CA ARG A 14 15.77 3.99 0.30
C ARG A 14 15.14 4.29 -1.06
N PHE A 15 14.01 4.99 -1.02
CA PHE A 15 13.30 5.44 -2.21
C PHE A 15 14.22 6.19 -3.18
N MET A 16 14.09 5.91 -4.48
CA MET A 16 14.85 6.60 -5.54
C MET A 16 14.55 8.09 -5.53
N THR A 17 15.54 8.90 -5.96
CA THR A 17 15.49 10.37 -5.93
C THR A 17 14.21 10.94 -6.56
N ASN A 18 13.68 10.36 -7.65
CA ASN A 18 12.45 10.85 -8.32
C ASN A 18 11.39 9.75 -8.49
N LEU A 19 10.72 9.35 -7.41
CA LEU A 19 9.60 8.39 -7.49
C LEU A 19 8.36 8.93 -8.24
N SER A 20 8.13 10.25 -8.21
CA SER A 20 6.99 10.88 -8.88
C SER A 20 7.04 10.76 -10.41
N GLU A 21 8.23 10.59 -10.98
CA GLU A 21 8.40 10.31 -12.41
C GLU A 21 8.03 8.86 -12.76
N MET A 22 7.98 7.96 -11.76
CA MET A 22 7.76 6.52 -11.90
C MET A 22 8.67 5.83 -12.92
N LYS A 23 9.74 6.50 -13.37
CA LYS A 23 10.63 6.01 -14.42
C LYS A 23 11.49 4.88 -13.85
N ARG A 24 11.36 3.67 -14.40
CA ARG A 24 12.03 2.43 -13.95
C ARG A 24 11.61 1.97 -12.54
N THR A 25 10.32 2.10 -12.21
CA THR A 25 9.78 1.46 -11.00
C THR A 25 9.73 -0.06 -11.18
N THR A 26 10.46 -0.78 -10.33
CA THR A 26 10.34 -2.23 -10.20
C THR A 26 9.13 -2.56 -9.32
N ALA A 27 8.58 -3.77 -9.46
CA ALA A 27 7.46 -4.24 -8.62
C ALA A 27 7.73 -4.04 -7.12
N HIS A 28 8.98 -4.23 -6.68
CA HIS A 28 9.38 -4.01 -5.30
C HIS A 28 9.21 -2.55 -4.83
N ASN A 29 9.53 -1.57 -5.69
CA ASN A 29 9.34 -0.16 -5.36
C ASN A 29 7.86 0.20 -5.19
N PHE A 30 6.95 -0.49 -5.92
CA PHE A 30 5.51 -0.31 -5.73
C PHE A 30 5.05 -0.83 -4.37
N ASP A 31 5.60 -1.95 -3.91
CA ASP A 31 5.28 -2.51 -2.60
C ASP A 31 5.70 -1.59 -1.46
N ASP A 32 6.93 -1.05 -1.53
CA ASP A 32 7.46 -0.11 -0.54
C ASP A 32 6.67 1.20 -0.52
N LEU A 33 6.27 1.69 -1.70
CA LEU A 33 5.39 2.85 -1.85
C LEU A 33 4.04 2.61 -1.17
N LEU A 34 3.42 1.45 -1.41
CA LEU A 34 2.12 1.11 -0.84
C LEU A 34 2.17 1.01 0.69
N GLN A 35 3.26 0.47 1.24
CA GLN A 35 3.49 0.40 2.69
C GLN A 35 3.71 1.79 3.31
N CYS A 36 4.39 2.70 2.61
CA CYS A 36 4.66 4.04 3.10
C CYS A 36 3.56 5.07 2.78
N ALA A 37 2.57 4.73 1.94
CA ALA A 37 1.56 5.69 1.49
C ALA A 37 0.61 6.15 2.61
N LEU A 38 0.22 5.25 3.53
CA LEU A 38 -0.69 5.55 4.63
C LEU A 38 -0.20 6.69 5.54
N PRO A 39 0.99 6.62 6.16
CA PRO A 39 1.48 7.71 7.01
C PRO A 39 1.78 9.00 6.23
N VAL A 40 2.12 8.90 4.93
CA VAL A 40 2.41 10.08 4.09
C VAL A 40 1.16 10.86 3.73
N LEU A 41 0.04 10.18 3.53
CA LEU A 41 -1.23 10.80 3.13
C LEU A 41 -2.11 11.15 4.32
N TYR A 42 -1.79 10.66 5.52
CA TYR A 42 -2.54 10.95 6.73
C TYR A 42 -2.51 12.44 7.07
N GLY A 43 -3.65 13.12 6.94
CA GLY A 43 -3.77 14.55 7.24
C GLY A 43 -3.24 15.47 6.15
N LEU A 44 -2.84 14.92 4.99
CA LEU A 44 -2.44 15.71 3.82
C LEU A 44 -3.65 16.29 3.08
N LEU A 45 -4.76 15.54 3.07
CA LEU A 45 -5.99 15.89 2.36
C LEU A 45 -7.02 16.48 3.32
N THR A 46 -7.95 17.28 2.80
CA THR A 46 -9.10 17.77 3.56
C THR A 46 -10.19 16.71 3.67
N GLU A 47 -10.92 16.71 4.79
CA GLU A 47 -12.12 15.89 4.94
C GLU A 47 -13.21 16.36 3.96
N PRO A 48 -14.01 15.43 3.40
CA PRO A 48 -14.11 14.00 3.71
C PRO A 48 -13.19 13.08 2.90
N HIS A 49 -12.43 13.64 1.94
CA HIS A 49 -11.67 12.84 0.97
C HIS A 49 -10.48 12.12 1.61
N ASN A 50 -9.86 12.74 2.62
CA ASN A 50 -8.78 12.17 3.39
C ASN A 50 -9.16 10.80 3.98
N THR A 51 -10.28 10.73 4.72
CA THR A 51 -10.77 9.46 5.28
C THR A 51 -11.05 8.41 4.21
N SER A 52 -11.70 8.78 3.11
CA SER A 52 -12.04 7.84 2.02
C SER A 52 -10.79 7.29 1.32
N ILE A 53 -9.81 8.15 1.03
CA ILE A 53 -8.57 7.76 0.36
C ILE A 53 -7.69 6.91 1.28
N LEU A 54 -7.60 7.24 2.57
CA LEU A 54 -6.87 6.42 3.54
C LEU A 54 -7.48 5.02 3.68
N LYS A 55 -8.82 4.91 3.70
CA LYS A 55 -9.53 3.61 3.69
C LYS A 55 -9.22 2.81 2.44
N LEU A 56 -9.25 3.44 1.27
CA LEU A 56 -8.95 2.79 0.00
C LEU A 56 -7.50 2.26 -0.02
N ILE A 57 -6.53 3.09 0.38
CA ILE A 57 -5.12 2.71 0.41
C ILE A 57 -4.90 1.56 1.39
N PHE A 58 -5.53 1.61 2.56
CA PHE A 58 -5.48 0.51 3.52
C PHE A 58 -6.06 -0.79 2.92
N CYS A 59 -7.20 -0.73 2.25
CA CYS A 59 -7.81 -1.90 1.63
C CYS A 59 -6.95 -2.48 0.50
N ILE A 60 -6.34 -1.63 -0.34
CA ILE A 60 -5.42 -2.07 -1.39
C ILE A 60 -4.15 -2.70 -0.77
N ALA A 61 -3.56 -2.06 0.24
CA ALA A 61 -2.39 -2.59 0.95
C ALA A 61 -2.67 -3.96 1.59
N HIS A 62 -3.83 -4.10 2.24
CA HIS A 62 -4.25 -5.35 2.86
C HIS A 62 -4.46 -6.46 1.81
N TRP A 63 -5.17 -6.15 0.73
CA TRP A 63 -5.34 -7.09 -0.38
C TRP A 63 -4.00 -7.53 -0.97
N HIS A 64 -3.11 -6.56 -1.21
CA HIS A 64 -1.82 -6.80 -1.83
C HIS A 64 -0.90 -7.69 -0.96
N VAL A 65 -0.83 -7.43 0.35
CA VAL A 65 -0.07 -8.28 1.28
C VAL A 65 -0.62 -9.71 1.32
N LEU A 66 -1.94 -9.87 1.36
CA LEU A 66 -2.57 -11.20 1.32
C LEU A 66 -2.29 -11.92 0.01
N ALA A 67 -2.37 -11.24 -1.14
CA ALA A 67 -2.09 -11.81 -2.45
C ALA A 67 -0.61 -12.20 -2.63
N LYS A 68 0.30 -11.52 -1.92
CA LYS A 68 1.75 -11.77 -1.96
C LYS A 68 2.19 -12.92 -1.05
N LEU A 69 1.31 -13.50 -0.23
CA LEU A 69 1.67 -14.62 0.64
C LEU A 69 2.20 -15.79 -0.20
N CYS A 70 3.44 -16.23 0.07
CA CYS A 70 4.03 -17.37 -0.65
C CYS A 70 3.31 -18.71 -0.38
N MET A 71 2.60 -18.82 0.75
CA MET A 71 1.76 -19.96 1.08
C MET A 71 0.36 -19.49 1.46
N HIS A 72 -0.61 -19.91 0.67
CA HIS A 72 -2.03 -19.72 0.96
C HIS A 72 -2.61 -20.94 1.66
N THR A 73 -3.38 -20.69 2.71
CA THR A 73 -4.32 -21.64 3.32
C THR A 73 -5.76 -21.30 2.91
N ASP A 74 -6.69 -22.24 3.05
CA ASP A 74 -8.12 -22.01 2.79
C ASP A 74 -8.66 -20.79 3.54
N ASN A 75 -8.15 -20.54 4.75
CA ASN A 75 -8.52 -19.37 5.53
C ASN A 75 -8.01 -18.08 4.87
N THR A 76 -6.75 -18.03 4.47
CA THR A 76 -6.19 -16.83 3.81
C THR A 76 -6.83 -16.55 2.45
N LEU A 77 -7.25 -17.58 1.70
CA LEU A 77 -7.97 -17.41 0.44
C LEU A 77 -9.36 -16.80 0.67
N LYS A 78 -10.10 -17.30 1.66
CA LYS A 78 -11.39 -16.71 2.06
C LYS A 78 -11.25 -15.24 2.50
N ILE A 79 -10.17 -14.91 3.19
CA ILE A 79 -9.88 -13.52 3.59
C ILE A 79 -9.54 -12.70 2.35
N LEU A 80 -8.70 -13.19 1.45
CA LEU A 80 -8.34 -12.51 0.20
C LEU A 80 -9.57 -12.17 -0.65
N GLU A 81 -10.50 -13.10 -0.83
CA GLU A 81 -11.76 -12.87 -1.55
C GLU A 81 -12.62 -11.80 -0.88
N LYS A 82 -12.78 -11.88 0.45
CA LYS A 82 -13.55 -10.87 1.21
C LYS A 82 -12.95 -9.48 1.07
N VAL A 83 -11.62 -9.38 1.15
CA VAL A 83 -10.92 -8.10 1.00
C VAL A 83 -11.03 -7.59 -0.44
N ALA A 84 -10.97 -8.47 -1.45
CA ALA A 84 -11.19 -8.10 -2.85
C ALA A 84 -12.61 -7.54 -3.10
N VAL A 85 -13.64 -8.17 -2.52
CA VAL A 85 -15.02 -7.65 -2.57
C VAL A 85 -15.15 -6.31 -1.84
N SER A 86 -14.49 -6.16 -0.68
CA SER A 86 -14.48 -4.88 0.05
C SER A 86 -13.80 -3.78 -0.75
N LEU A 87 -12.71 -4.10 -1.44
CA LEU A 87 -11.99 -3.17 -2.31
C LEU A 87 -12.88 -2.72 -3.47
N GLY A 88 -13.56 -3.65 -4.14
CA GLY A 88 -14.49 -3.34 -5.24
C GLY A 88 -15.68 -2.47 -4.81
N LYS A 89 -16.04 -2.44 -3.52
CA LYS A 89 -17.09 -1.54 -2.99
C LYS A 89 -16.59 -0.14 -2.66
N GLN A 90 -15.27 0.05 -2.54
CA GLN A 90 -14.64 1.33 -2.19
C GLN A 90 -14.14 2.11 -3.41
N LEU A 91 -14.08 1.46 -4.58
CA LEU A 91 -13.86 2.04 -5.91
C LEU A 91 -15.19 2.51 -6.50
#